data_AF-A0A7W1A0C6-F1
#
_entry.id   AF-A0A7W1A0C6-F1
#
_cell.length_a   1.000
_cell.length_b   1.000
_cell.length_c   1.000
_cell.angle_alpha   90.00
_cell.angle_beta   90.00
_cell.angle_gamma   90.00
#
_symmetry.space_group_name_H-M   'P 1'
#
loop_
_entity.id
_entity.type
_entity.pdbx_description
1 polymer ?
#
loop_
_entity_poly.entity_id
_entity_poly.type
_entity_poly.pdbx_seq_one_letter_code
_entity_poly.pdbx_strand_id
1 'polypeptide(L)'
;MSASITMIVVPADDPDAFEDLFLAERKSRSRGWVIFPVRCGRYLETFFMKATSSDLGVAECDEHEDDDTGEKFETNVIDRDTLAEVLPKLRTLVEKKPEKTAKALHAHGGGKGDVSRVSAALKSGEWPEDGDAAQEAAAFAHHLLESAERAVTNQMGVCWEYRGTLTP
;
A
#
# COMPACT_ATOMS: atom_id res chain seq x y z
N MET A 1 2.33 9.16 18.46
CA MET A 1 1.36 9.24 17.34
C MET A 1 0.88 7.83 17.03
N SER A 2 -0.38 7.68 16.61
CA SER A 2 -0.84 6.44 16.00
C SER A 2 -0.24 6.34 14.60
N ALA A 3 0.24 5.16 14.21
CA ALA A 3 0.81 4.99 12.89
C ALA A 3 -0.24 5.15 11.79
N SER A 4 0.18 5.62 10.62
CA SER A 4 -0.69 5.81 9.46
C SER A 4 0.04 5.51 8.16
N ILE A 5 -0.74 5.24 7.12
CA ILE A 5 -0.28 5.08 5.74
C ILE A 5 -1.02 6.07 4.86
N THR A 6 -0.28 6.82 4.06
CA THR A 6 -0.83 7.71 3.03
C THR A 6 -0.52 7.14 1.67
N MET A 7 -1.54 6.77 0.89
CA MET A 7 -1.37 6.27 -0.48
C MET A 7 -1.57 7.40 -1.47
N ILE A 8 -0.66 7.52 -2.45
CA ILE A 8 -0.58 8.68 -3.35
C ILE A 8 -0.35 8.20 -4.79
N VAL A 9 -1.11 8.77 -5.73
CA VAL A 9 -0.84 8.62 -7.17
C VAL A 9 0.05 9.78 -7.61
N VAL A 10 1.25 9.48 -8.09
CA VAL A 10 2.33 10.46 -8.28
C VAL A 10 3.07 10.25 -9.61
N PRO A 11 3.66 11.31 -10.20
CA PRO A 11 4.67 11.13 -11.23
C PRO A 11 5.85 10.36 -10.65
N ALA A 12 6.11 9.16 -11.16
CA ALA A 12 7.23 8.30 -10.80
C ALA A 12 7.62 7.54 -12.06
N ASP A 13 8.42 8.19 -12.93
CA ASP A 13 8.87 7.57 -14.17
C ASP A 13 9.89 6.45 -13.90
N ASP A 14 10.71 6.63 -12.87
CA ASP A 14 11.60 5.64 -12.26
C ASP A 14 11.81 5.99 -10.75
N PRO A 15 12.36 5.08 -9.93
CA PRO A 15 12.56 5.32 -8.50
C PRO A 15 13.48 6.51 -8.19
N ASP A 16 14.57 6.67 -8.93
CA ASP A 16 15.56 7.76 -8.69
C ASP A 16 14.90 9.12 -8.96
N ALA A 17 14.17 9.25 -10.06
CA ALA A 17 13.42 10.45 -10.40
C ALA A 17 12.32 10.77 -9.39
N PHE A 18 11.76 9.76 -8.72
CA PHE A 18 10.79 9.94 -7.65
C PHE A 18 11.47 10.41 -6.34
N GLU A 19 12.64 9.88 -6.01
CA GLU A 19 13.43 10.32 -4.86
C GLU A 19 13.85 11.79 -4.96
N ASP A 20 14.19 12.24 -6.17
CA ASP A 20 14.55 13.63 -6.45
C ASP A 20 13.39 14.63 -6.28
N LEU A 21 12.13 14.16 -6.21
CA LEU A 21 10.97 15.03 -6.00
C LEU A 21 10.83 15.42 -4.53
N PHE A 22 10.88 16.73 -4.27
CA PHE A 22 10.52 17.29 -2.96
C PHE A 22 9.08 16.91 -2.57
N LEU A 23 8.82 16.76 -1.27
CA LEU A 23 7.50 16.39 -0.75
C LEU A 23 6.39 17.35 -1.20
N ALA A 24 6.66 18.66 -1.20
CA ALA A 24 5.72 19.67 -1.70
C ALA A 24 5.38 19.47 -3.19
N GLU A 25 6.38 19.05 -3.98
CA GLU A 25 6.19 18.76 -5.40
C GLU A 25 5.37 17.48 -5.59
N ARG A 26 5.66 16.40 -4.84
CA ARG A 26 4.85 15.16 -4.81
C ARG A 26 3.39 15.47 -4.50
N LYS A 27 3.12 16.28 -3.46
CA LYS A 27 1.78 16.73 -3.08
C LYS A 27 1.11 17.52 -4.21
N SER A 28 1.79 18.51 -4.79
CA SER A 28 1.23 19.39 -5.83
C SER A 28 0.93 18.68 -7.16
N ARG A 29 1.73 17.66 -7.50
CA ARG A 29 1.60 16.89 -8.75
C ARG A 29 0.79 15.61 -8.56
N SER A 30 0.40 15.28 -7.33
CA SER A 30 -0.42 14.12 -7.03
C SER A 30 -1.80 14.22 -7.66
N ARG A 31 -2.37 13.06 -8.02
CA ARG A 31 -3.74 12.94 -8.53
C ARG A 31 -4.73 12.44 -7.49
N GLY A 32 -4.34 12.50 -6.22
CA GLY A 32 -5.13 12.04 -5.10
C GLY A 32 -4.26 11.44 -4.02
N TRP A 33 -4.76 11.55 -2.79
CA TRP A 33 -4.19 10.96 -1.60
C TRP A 33 -5.32 10.42 -0.72
N VAL A 34 -5.07 9.29 -0.07
CA VAL A 34 -5.96 8.74 0.95
C VAL A 34 -5.11 8.30 2.12
N ILE A 35 -5.54 8.67 3.33
CA ILE A 35 -4.84 8.40 4.57
C ILE A 35 -5.63 7.36 5.35
N PHE A 36 -4.94 6.34 5.85
CA PHE A 36 -5.53 5.30 6.67
C PHE A 36 -4.74 5.10 7.97
N PRO A 37 -5.41 4.83 9.10
CA PRO A 37 -4.74 4.44 10.32
C PRO A 37 -4.14 3.03 10.17
N VAL A 38 -2.93 2.82 10.68
CA VAL A 38 -2.28 1.49 10.75
C VAL A 38 -2.28 1.07 12.21
N ARG A 39 -3.27 0.27 12.61
CA ARG A 39 -3.45 -0.11 14.03
C ARG A 39 -2.75 -1.42 14.33
N CYS A 40 -2.52 -2.27 13.34
CA CYS A 40 -1.79 -3.51 13.54
C CYS A 40 -0.29 -3.29 13.78
N GLY A 41 0.22 -2.08 13.52
CA GLY A 41 1.60 -1.69 13.72
C GLY A 41 2.59 -2.39 12.78
N ARG A 42 2.17 -2.78 11.57
CA ARG A 42 3.01 -3.49 10.58
C ARG A 42 2.98 -2.81 9.22
N TYR A 43 4.04 -3.04 8.46
CA TYR A 43 4.11 -2.77 7.02
C TYR A 43 3.15 -3.68 6.26
N LEU A 44 2.09 -3.09 5.70
CA LEU A 44 0.94 -3.79 5.11
C LEU A 44 1.27 -4.37 3.73
N GLU A 45 2.03 -3.64 2.93
CA GLU A 45 2.63 -4.08 1.67
C GLU A 45 3.53 -5.31 1.89
N THR A 46 4.39 -5.25 2.91
CA THR A 46 5.35 -6.33 3.21
C THR A 46 4.59 -7.56 3.69
N PHE A 47 3.60 -7.37 4.56
CA PHE A 47 2.72 -8.44 5.01
C PHE A 47 1.97 -9.07 3.83
N PHE A 48 1.41 -8.27 2.94
CA PHE A 48 0.67 -8.74 1.77
C PHE A 48 1.54 -9.53 0.80
N MET A 49 2.71 -9.00 0.44
CA MET A 49 3.65 -9.64 -0.47
C MET A 49 4.17 -10.98 0.09
N LYS A 50 4.54 -11.02 1.37
CA LYS A 50 4.96 -12.26 2.05
C LYS A 50 3.83 -13.28 2.11
N ALA A 51 2.63 -12.88 2.51
CA ALA A 51 1.47 -13.77 2.61
C ALA A 51 1.10 -14.38 1.25
N THR A 52 1.14 -13.58 0.19
CA THR A 52 0.75 -14.01 -1.16
C THR A 52 1.90 -14.58 -1.98
N SER A 53 3.11 -14.62 -1.43
CA SER A 53 4.35 -14.98 -2.15
C SER A 53 4.48 -14.23 -3.47
N SER A 54 4.19 -12.93 -3.44
CA SER A 54 4.14 -12.06 -4.61
C SER A 54 5.12 -10.92 -4.47
N ASP A 55 5.94 -10.75 -5.51
CA ASP A 55 6.71 -9.53 -5.74
C ASP A 55 5.88 -8.54 -6.58
N LEU A 56 5.76 -7.29 -6.10
CA LEU A 56 5.09 -6.20 -6.80
C LEU A 56 6.08 -5.16 -7.36
N GLY A 57 7.39 -5.40 -7.26
CA GLY A 57 8.41 -4.46 -7.73
C GLY A 57 8.43 -3.18 -6.91
N VAL A 58 8.22 -3.29 -5.59
CA VAL A 58 8.25 -2.14 -4.67
C VAL A 58 9.71 -1.72 -4.48
N ALA A 59 10.00 -0.45 -4.71
CA ALA A 59 11.23 0.19 -4.31
C ALA A 59 11.00 0.90 -2.96
N GLU A 60 11.83 0.57 -1.98
CA GLU A 60 11.95 1.32 -0.74
C GLU A 60 12.79 2.57 -1.03
N CYS A 61 12.28 3.74 -0.67
CA CYS A 61 13.00 5.00 -0.73
C CYS A 61 13.54 5.37 0.65
N ASP A 62 14.54 6.26 0.67
CA ASP A 62 15.13 6.76 1.91
C ASP A 62 14.09 7.38 2.87
N GLU A 63 14.40 7.34 4.17
CA GLU A 63 13.61 8.03 5.20
C GLU A 63 13.60 9.53 4.92
N HIS A 64 12.40 10.09 4.81
CA HIS A 64 12.19 11.51 4.57
C HIS A 64 11.67 12.19 5.84
N GLU A 65 11.90 13.50 5.95
CA GLU A 65 11.35 14.36 7.00
C GLU A 65 10.41 15.38 6.35
N ASP A 66 9.20 15.53 6.89
CA ASP A 66 8.26 16.54 6.43
C ASP A 66 8.74 17.92 6.91
N ASP A 67 9.15 18.78 5.96
CA ASP A 67 9.74 20.09 6.24
C ASP A 67 8.87 20.99 7.14
N ASP A 68 7.54 20.83 7.09
CA ASP A 68 6.60 21.65 7.86
C ASP A 68 6.41 21.14 9.29
N THR A 69 6.43 19.82 9.48
CA THR A 69 6.09 19.19 10.77
C THR A 69 7.28 18.55 11.48
N GLY A 70 8.43 18.40 10.81
CA GLY A 70 9.58 17.62 11.28
C GLY A 70 9.27 16.13 11.46
N GLU A 71 8.19 15.64 10.86
CA GLU A 71 7.74 14.26 11.04
C GLU A 71 8.46 13.35 10.04
N LYS A 72 9.06 12.28 10.54
CA LYS A 72 9.71 11.27 9.71
C LYS A 72 8.70 10.32 9.09
N PHE A 73 8.95 9.94 7.84
CA PHE A 73 8.16 8.95 7.14
C PHE A 73 9.01 8.10 6.21
N GLU A 74 8.58 6.86 6.04
CA GLU A 74 9.18 5.90 5.12
C GLU A 74 8.34 5.84 3.85
N THR A 75 8.98 5.94 2.70
CA THR A 75 8.29 5.94 1.42
C THR A 75 8.59 4.67 0.64
N ASN A 76 7.54 4.08 0.09
CA ASN A 76 7.65 2.98 -0.85
C ASN A 76 6.98 3.40 -2.15
N VAL A 77 7.52 2.95 -3.28
CA VAL A 77 7.00 3.32 -4.60
C VAL A 77 6.99 2.13 -5.55
N ILE A 78 5.98 2.10 -6.43
CA ILE A 78 5.97 1.32 -7.65
C ILE A 78 5.95 2.34 -8.80
N ASP A 79 7.03 2.39 -9.58
CA ASP A 79 7.16 3.30 -10.71
C ASP A 79 6.15 2.96 -11.82
N ARG A 80 5.96 3.89 -12.75
CA ARG A 80 4.98 3.80 -13.84
C ARG A 80 5.10 2.51 -14.66
N ASP A 81 6.32 2.15 -15.06
CA ASP A 81 6.55 1.07 -16.01
C ASP A 81 6.38 -0.28 -15.29
N THR A 82 6.97 -0.41 -14.09
CA THR A 82 6.78 -1.58 -13.21
C THR A 82 5.31 -1.76 -12.85
N LEU A 83 4.59 -0.67 -12.53
CA LEU A 83 3.18 -0.72 -12.17
C LEU A 83 2.30 -1.27 -13.29
N ALA A 84 2.58 -0.88 -14.54
CA ALA A 84 1.87 -1.41 -15.70
C ALA A 84 2.08 -2.93 -15.87
N GLU A 85 3.28 -3.43 -15.55
CA GLU A 85 3.60 -4.86 -15.60
C GLU A 85 2.94 -5.66 -14.47
N VAL A 86 2.89 -5.11 -13.24
CA VAL A 86 2.36 -5.82 -12.07
C VAL A 86 0.86 -5.67 -11.87
N LEU A 87 0.20 -4.68 -12.48
CA LEU A 87 -1.25 -4.46 -12.36
C LEU A 87 -2.09 -5.72 -12.66
N PRO A 88 -1.85 -6.50 -13.73
CA PRO A 88 -2.60 -7.74 -13.97
C PRO A 88 -2.45 -8.79 -12.85
N LYS A 89 -1.28 -8.84 -12.20
CA LYS A 89 -1.01 -9.70 -11.05
C LYS A 89 -1.77 -9.22 -9.82
N LEU A 90 -1.73 -7.92 -9.54
CA LEU A 90 -2.49 -7.31 -8.43
C LEU A 90 -4.00 -7.53 -8.60
N ARG A 91 -4.58 -7.25 -9.79
CA ARG A 91 -5.97 -7.59 -10.14
C ARG A 91 -6.29 -9.06 -9.91
N THR A 92 -5.36 -9.95 -10.25
CA THR A 92 -5.57 -11.39 -10.04
C THR A 92 -5.66 -11.75 -8.56
N LEU A 93 -4.83 -11.13 -7.71
CA LEU A 93 -4.84 -11.38 -6.27
C LEU A 93 -6.09 -10.81 -5.60
N VAL A 94 -6.51 -9.59 -5.98
CA VAL A 94 -7.60 -8.87 -5.32
C VAL A 94 -8.97 -9.28 -5.87
N GLU A 95 -9.15 -9.34 -7.19
CA GLU A 95 -10.47 -9.50 -7.81
C GLU A 95 -10.74 -10.92 -8.30
N LYS A 96 -9.73 -11.59 -8.89
CA LYS A 96 -9.94 -12.91 -9.53
C LYS A 96 -9.74 -14.08 -8.58
N LYS A 97 -8.96 -13.90 -7.51
CA LYS A 97 -8.68 -14.93 -6.49
C LYS A 97 -8.85 -14.42 -5.05
N PRO A 98 -9.92 -13.65 -4.73
CA PRO A 98 -10.07 -13.03 -3.42
C PRO A 98 -10.09 -14.05 -2.29
N GLU A 99 -10.76 -15.20 -2.44
CA GLU A 99 -10.79 -16.19 -1.36
C GLU A 99 -9.43 -16.83 -1.11
N LYS A 100 -8.61 -17.02 -2.16
CA LYS A 100 -7.25 -17.56 -2.01
C LYS A 100 -6.36 -16.55 -1.29
N THR A 101 -6.45 -15.29 -1.68
CA THR A 101 -5.69 -14.18 -1.08
C THR A 101 -6.08 -13.98 0.38
N ALA A 102 -7.37 -13.94 0.69
CA ALA A 102 -7.87 -13.81 2.06
C ALA A 102 -7.40 -14.96 2.97
N LYS A 103 -7.43 -16.21 2.47
CA LYS A 103 -6.90 -17.37 3.21
C LYS A 103 -5.40 -17.26 3.45
N ALA A 104 -4.64 -16.79 2.47
CA ALA A 104 -3.20 -16.62 2.59
C ALA A 104 -2.84 -15.54 3.63
N LEU A 105 -3.52 -14.39 3.59
CA LEU A 105 -3.38 -13.32 4.59
C LEU A 105 -3.73 -13.81 6.00
N HIS A 106 -4.87 -14.48 6.13
CA HIS A 106 -5.32 -15.02 7.41
C HIS A 106 -4.33 -16.05 7.98
N ALA A 107 -3.82 -16.96 7.15
CA ALA A 107 -2.80 -17.92 7.56
C ALA A 107 -1.49 -17.25 7.98
N HIS A 108 -1.03 -16.24 7.22
CA HIS A 108 0.18 -15.49 7.52
C HIS A 108 0.07 -14.68 8.84
N GLY A 109 -1.12 -14.17 9.14
CA GLY A 109 -1.45 -13.52 10.43
C GLY A 109 -1.57 -14.48 11.62
N GLY A 110 -1.26 -15.77 11.45
CA GLY A 110 -1.32 -16.79 12.48
C GLY A 110 -2.66 -17.51 12.60
N GLY A 111 -3.58 -17.32 11.64
CA GLY A 111 -4.86 -18.03 11.56
C GLY A 111 -5.83 -17.70 12.70
N LYS A 112 -5.61 -16.59 13.41
CA LYS A 112 -6.52 -16.07 14.43
C LYS A 112 -7.47 -15.08 13.78
N GLY A 113 -8.75 -15.07 14.18
CA GLY A 113 -9.77 -14.20 13.60
C GLY A 113 -10.63 -14.89 12.53
N ASP A 114 -11.35 -14.08 11.75
CA ASP A 114 -12.37 -14.55 10.81
C ASP A 114 -11.95 -14.26 9.36
N VAL A 115 -11.66 -15.32 8.59
CA VAL A 115 -11.30 -15.22 7.18
C VAL A 115 -12.37 -14.53 6.33
N SER A 116 -13.64 -14.58 6.75
CA SER A 116 -14.73 -13.90 6.04
C SER A 116 -14.60 -12.38 6.13
N ARG A 117 -14.09 -11.85 7.26
CA ARG A 117 -13.80 -10.42 7.43
C ARG A 117 -12.62 -9.97 6.58
N VAL A 118 -11.55 -10.78 6.52
CA VAL A 118 -10.42 -10.52 5.61
C VAL A 118 -10.90 -10.47 4.15
N SER A 119 -11.77 -11.40 3.76
CA SER A 119 -12.38 -11.42 2.43
C SER A 119 -13.28 -10.21 2.17
N ALA A 120 -14.04 -9.77 3.18
CA ALA A 120 -14.86 -8.57 3.09
C ALA A 120 -14.01 -7.32 2.88
N ALA A 121 -12.98 -7.11 3.72
CA ALA A 121 -12.04 -5.99 3.60
C ALA A 121 -11.35 -5.95 2.23
N LEU A 122 -10.94 -7.12 1.71
CA LEU A 122 -10.33 -7.22 0.37
C LEU A 122 -11.29 -6.79 -0.75
N LYS A 123 -12.59 -7.04 -0.58
CA LYS A 123 -13.62 -6.76 -1.60
C LYS A 123 -14.15 -5.33 -1.53
N SER A 124 -14.28 -4.76 -0.33
CA SER A 124 -14.88 -3.43 -0.13
C SER A 124 -13.87 -2.31 0.05
N GLY A 125 -12.62 -2.64 0.39
CA GLY A 125 -11.64 -1.65 0.86
C GLY A 125 -12.01 -1.03 2.20
N GLU A 126 -13.04 -1.54 2.91
CA GLU A 126 -13.41 -1.04 4.22
C GLU A 126 -12.25 -1.26 5.19
N TRP A 127 -11.74 -0.15 5.74
CA TRP A 127 -10.58 -0.19 6.61
C TRP A 127 -11.00 -0.67 8.01
N PRO A 128 -10.43 -1.77 8.52
CA PRO A 128 -10.87 -2.33 9.79
C PRO A 128 -10.41 -1.47 10.98
N GLU A 129 -11.16 -1.55 12.08
CA GLU A 129 -10.87 -0.79 13.31
C GLU A 129 -10.23 -1.64 14.42
N ASP A 130 -10.22 -2.96 14.27
CA ASP A 130 -9.80 -3.92 15.29
C ASP A 130 -8.28 -4.18 15.35
N GLY A 131 -7.52 -3.63 14.40
CA GLY A 131 -6.06 -3.79 14.32
C GLY A 131 -5.61 -5.18 13.89
N ASP A 132 -6.48 -5.96 13.25
CA ASP A 132 -6.09 -7.22 12.63
C ASP A 132 -5.25 -6.97 11.37
N ALA A 133 -3.99 -7.44 11.39
CA ALA A 133 -3.05 -7.24 10.29
C ALA A 133 -3.52 -7.85 8.96
N ALA A 134 -4.24 -8.97 8.98
CA ALA A 134 -4.73 -9.59 7.76
C ALA A 134 -5.89 -8.80 7.14
N GLN A 135 -6.78 -8.25 7.96
CA GLN A 135 -7.84 -7.34 7.50
C GLN A 135 -7.26 -6.01 7.00
N GLU A 136 -6.31 -5.39 7.71
CA GLU A 136 -5.68 -4.14 7.27
C GLU A 136 -4.91 -4.33 5.97
N ALA A 137 -4.14 -5.42 5.83
CA ALA A 137 -3.43 -5.73 4.59
C ALA A 137 -4.39 -6.05 3.42
N ALA A 138 -5.55 -6.64 3.70
CA ALA A 138 -6.59 -6.87 2.70
C ALA A 138 -7.21 -5.56 2.20
N ALA A 139 -7.56 -4.65 3.12
CA ALA A 139 -8.05 -3.32 2.77
C ALA A 139 -6.98 -2.52 2.00
N PHE A 140 -5.72 -2.56 2.45
CA PHE A 140 -4.60 -1.96 1.74
C PHE A 140 -4.49 -2.47 0.30
N ALA A 141 -4.56 -3.78 0.07
CA ALA A 141 -4.45 -4.36 -1.27
C ALA A 141 -5.58 -3.89 -2.21
N HIS A 142 -6.78 -3.70 -1.66
CA HIS A 142 -7.91 -3.12 -2.39
C HIS A 142 -7.61 -1.68 -2.82
N HIS A 143 -7.23 -0.81 -1.88
CA HIS A 143 -6.89 0.59 -2.16
C HIS A 143 -5.68 0.74 -3.09
N LEU A 144 -4.70 -0.16 -2.98
CA LEU A 144 -3.56 -0.24 -3.87
C LEU A 144 -4.01 -0.56 -5.29
N LEU A 145 -4.94 -1.50 -5.47
CA LEU A 145 -5.49 -1.79 -6.79
C LEU A 145 -6.21 -0.57 -7.37
N GLU A 146 -7.13 0.07 -6.64
CA GLU A 146 -7.84 1.25 -7.12
C GLU A 146 -6.89 2.40 -7.50
N SER A 147 -5.84 2.60 -6.70
CA SER A 147 -4.81 3.61 -6.99
C SER A 147 -3.94 3.21 -8.17
N ALA A 148 -3.60 1.93 -8.32
CA ALA A 148 -2.83 1.43 -9.45
C ALA A 148 -3.59 1.56 -10.77
N GLU A 149 -4.88 1.28 -10.79
CA GLU A 149 -5.72 1.45 -11.99
C GLU A 149 -5.80 2.92 -12.43
N ARG A 150 -5.97 3.83 -11.46
CA ARG A 150 -5.92 5.27 -11.71
C ARG A 150 -4.55 5.70 -12.21
N ALA A 151 -3.47 5.25 -11.56
CA ALA A 151 -2.11 5.61 -11.92
C ALA A 151 -1.75 5.15 -13.34
N VAL A 152 -2.02 3.89 -13.71
CA VAL A 152 -1.77 3.37 -15.06
C VAL A 152 -2.56 4.14 -16.12
N THR A 153 -3.82 4.48 -15.83
CA THR A 153 -4.65 5.30 -16.75
C THR A 153 -4.04 6.69 -16.98
N ASN A 154 -3.35 7.25 -15.97
CA ASN A 154 -2.72 8.56 -16.02
C ASN A 154 -1.22 8.52 -16.35
N GLN A 155 -0.66 7.35 -16.67
CA GLN A 155 0.77 7.16 -16.90
C GLN A 155 1.63 7.61 -15.70
N MET A 156 1.23 7.21 -14.50
CA MET A 156 1.85 7.55 -13.21
C MET A 156 2.23 6.29 -12.43
N GLY A 157 3.02 6.48 -11.36
CA GLY A 157 3.27 5.45 -10.36
C GLY A 157 2.34 5.60 -9.14
N VAL A 158 2.52 4.70 -8.18
CA VAL A 158 1.85 4.76 -6.87
C VAL A 158 2.91 4.67 -5.80
N CYS A 159 2.87 5.60 -4.84
CA CYS A 159 3.67 5.50 -3.63
C CYS A 159 2.77 5.43 -2.40
N TRP A 160 3.35 4.97 -1.29
CA TRP A 160 2.76 5.13 0.03
C TRP A 160 3.80 5.53 1.06
N GLU A 161 3.36 6.38 1.96
CA GLU A 161 4.17 6.95 3.04
C GLU A 161 3.67 6.43 4.38
N TYR A 162 4.54 5.75 5.12
CA TYR A 162 4.27 5.34 6.50
C TYR A 162 4.75 6.41 7.47
N ARG A 163 3.85 6.86 8.33
CA ARG A 163 4.13 7.80 9.43
C ARG A 163 3.93 7.13 10.77
N GLY A 164 4.85 7.36 11.71
CA GLY A 164 4.84 6.76 13.05
C GLY A 164 5.63 5.45 13.14
N THR A 165 5.66 4.85 14.34
CA THR A 165 6.48 3.65 14.61
C THR A 165 5.76 2.37 14.18
N LEU A 166 6.37 1.62 13.27
CA LEU A 166 5.92 0.30 12.83
C LEU A 166 6.92 -0.79 13.22
N THR A 167 6.45 -2.03 13.22
CA THR A 167 7.27 -3.22 13.41
C THR A 167 7.52 -3.91 12.05
N PRO A 168 8.78 -4.30 11.74
CA PRO A 168 9.13 -5.08 10.55
C PRO A 168 8.42 -6.44 10.43
#